data_AF-A0A183VFB2-F1
#
_entry.id   AF-A0A183VFB2-F1
#
_cell.length_a   1.000
_cell.length_b   1.000
_cell.length_c   1.000
_cell.angle_alpha   90.00
_cell.angle_beta   90.00
_cell.angle_gamma   90.00
#
_symmetry.space_group_name_H-M   'P 1'
#
loop_
_entity.id
_entity.type
_entity.pdbx_description
1 polymer ?
#
loop_
_entity_poly.entity_id
_entity_poly.type
_entity_poly.pdbx_seq_one_letter_code
_entity_poly.pdbx_strand_id
1 'polypeptide(L)'
;MWSTNETVHRAAPVGREEWAEFFGARVNLDRIEQCCLSGKLRGSHVRSIIWRILLKCLPVDRSEWCSILSRSRRFYVDLKAKLTINPHCDEAFQMDPEMNNPLSLGEQNPWQQYFADEDLRECINRDVERT
;
A
#
# COMPACT_ATOMS: atom_id res chain seq x y z
N MET A 1 40.70 37.82 -15.73
CA MET A 1 40.90 37.72 -14.27
C MET A 1 39.59 38.16 -13.66
N TRP A 2 38.71 37.28 -13.19
CA TRP A 2 38.90 36.15 -12.28
C TRP A 2 37.83 35.10 -12.59
N SER A 3 38.26 33.85 -12.77
CA SER A 3 37.37 32.69 -12.78
C SER A 3 37.04 32.32 -11.35
N THR A 4 35.77 32.26 -10.98
CA THR A 4 35.33 31.50 -9.81
C THR A 4 34.78 30.17 -10.29
N ASN A 5 35.67 29.18 -10.31
CA ASN A 5 35.32 27.77 -10.38
C ASN A 5 34.74 27.38 -9.00
N GLU A 6 33.45 27.61 -8.81
CA GLU A 6 32.73 27.04 -7.68
C GLU A 6 32.17 25.68 -8.11
N THR A 7 33.04 24.66 -8.02
CA THR A 7 32.61 23.27 -8.05
C THR A 7 31.72 23.04 -6.84
N VAL A 8 30.41 23.22 -7.02
CA VAL A 8 29.39 22.75 -6.08
C VAL A 8 29.57 21.24 -6.01
N HIS A 9 30.23 20.75 -4.96
CA HIS A 9 30.22 19.35 -4.59
C HIS A 9 28.77 18.98 -4.28
N ARG A 10 28.05 18.48 -5.30
CA ARG A 10 26.73 17.89 -5.14
C ARG A 10 26.92 16.68 -4.23
N ALA A 11 26.63 16.85 -2.94
CA ALA A 11 26.61 15.74 -1.98
C ALA A 11 25.78 14.60 -2.59
N ALA A 12 26.29 13.37 -2.47
CA ALA A 12 25.52 12.22 -2.93
C ALA A 12 24.14 12.25 -2.26
N PRO A 13 23.03 12.02 -3.00
CA PRO A 13 21.69 11.91 -2.45
C PRO A 13 21.74 10.98 -1.25
N VAL A 14 21.31 11.53 -0.11
CA VAL A 14 21.15 10.79 1.14
C VAL A 14 20.31 9.56 0.84
N GLY A 15 20.94 8.38 0.92
CA GLY A 15 20.31 7.10 0.57
C GLY A 15 20.96 6.31 -0.59
N ARG A 16 21.86 6.90 -1.41
CA ARG A 16 22.57 6.12 -2.45
C ARG A 16 23.51 5.07 -1.85
N GLU A 17 24.15 5.37 -0.73
CA GLU A 17 25.05 4.44 -0.03
C GLU A 17 24.27 3.30 0.61
N GLU A 18 23.18 3.60 1.32
CA GLU A 18 22.29 2.57 1.89
C GLU A 18 21.69 1.70 0.78
N TRP A 19 21.29 2.31 -0.34
CA TRP A 19 20.80 1.56 -1.48
C TRP A 19 21.86 0.58 -2.02
N ALA A 20 23.09 1.03 -2.20
CA ALA A 20 24.18 0.16 -2.64
C ALA A 20 24.50 -0.94 -1.61
N GLU A 21 24.42 -0.63 -0.31
CA GLU A 21 24.65 -1.57 0.79
C GLU A 21 23.65 -2.75 0.77
N PHE A 22 22.36 -2.45 0.62
CA PHE A 22 21.29 -3.46 0.74
C PHE A 22 20.83 -4.03 -0.61
N PHE A 23 20.93 -3.24 -1.68
CA PHE A 23 20.41 -3.53 -3.01
C PHE A 23 21.50 -3.39 -4.09
N GLY A 24 22.75 -3.72 -3.75
CA GLY A 24 23.84 -3.83 -4.72
C GLY A 24 23.62 -4.92 -5.77
N ALA A 25 24.67 -5.64 -6.16
CA ALA A 25 24.56 -6.69 -7.19
C ALA A 25 23.62 -7.85 -6.78
N ARG A 26 23.61 -8.20 -5.48
CA ARG A 26 22.75 -9.25 -4.91
C ARG A 26 22.22 -8.78 -3.57
N VAL A 27 20.94 -9.07 -3.32
CA VAL A 27 20.31 -8.83 -2.03
C VAL A 27 20.63 -10.02 -1.11
N ASN A 28 21.12 -9.73 0.09
CA ASN A 28 21.43 -10.74 1.11
C ASN A 28 20.39 -10.63 2.24
N LEU A 29 19.52 -11.65 2.35
CA LEU A 29 18.44 -11.67 3.34
C LEU A 29 18.96 -11.83 4.78
N ASP A 30 19.95 -12.68 5.01
CA ASP A 30 20.53 -12.90 6.35
C ASP A 30 21.08 -11.59 6.94
N ARG A 31 21.78 -10.80 6.12
CA ARG A 31 22.29 -9.49 6.51
C ARG A 31 21.16 -8.50 6.79
N ILE A 32 20.10 -8.51 5.98
CA ILE A 32 18.93 -7.67 6.19
C ILE A 32 18.27 -8.01 7.52
N GLU A 33 18.09 -9.29 7.83
CA GLU A 33 17.50 -9.76 9.09
C GLU A 33 18.34 -9.33 10.30
N GLN A 34 19.66 -9.49 10.23
CA GLN A 34 20.58 -9.01 11.28
C GLN A 34 20.46 -7.48 11.49
N CYS A 35 20.34 -6.71 10.40
CA CYS A 35 20.16 -5.26 10.46
C CYS A 35 18.78 -4.86 11.02
N CYS A 36 17.74 -5.66 10.77
CA CYS A 36 16.42 -5.50 11.38
C CYS A 36 16.50 -5.72 12.90
N LEU A 37 17.09 -6.84 13.34
CA LEU A 37 17.17 -7.24 14.75
C LEU A 37 18.04 -6.28 15.58
N SER A 38 19.13 -5.78 15.00
CA SER A 38 19.99 -4.78 15.66
C SER A 38 19.39 -3.36 15.69
N GLY A 39 18.29 -3.11 14.97
CA GLY A 39 17.65 -1.80 14.89
C GLY A 39 18.37 -0.80 13.98
N LYS A 40 19.41 -1.20 13.23
CA LYS A 40 20.15 -0.35 12.28
C LYS A 40 19.21 0.33 11.27
N LEU A 41 18.10 -0.31 10.92
CA LEU A 41 17.13 0.19 9.94
C LEU A 41 16.09 1.18 10.49
N ARG A 42 16.18 1.67 11.74
CA ARG A 42 15.15 2.56 12.31
C ARG A 42 15.04 3.90 11.55
N GLY A 43 16.16 4.50 11.17
CA GLY A 43 16.20 5.75 10.40
C GLY A 43 16.57 5.59 8.92
N SER A 44 16.68 4.36 8.43
CA SER A 44 17.14 4.09 7.07
C SER A 44 16.07 4.46 6.03
N HIS A 45 16.49 5.12 4.95
CA HIS A 45 15.60 5.51 3.84
C HIS A 45 15.07 4.32 3.05
N VAL A 46 15.78 3.19 3.09
CA VAL A 46 15.38 1.97 2.38
C VAL A 46 14.54 1.02 3.23
N ARG A 47 14.26 1.37 4.50
CA ARG A 47 13.45 0.57 5.42
C ARG A 47 12.14 0.11 4.78
N SER A 48 11.40 1.02 4.14
CA SER A 48 10.10 0.70 3.53
C SER A 48 10.20 -0.37 2.42
N ILE A 49 11.32 -0.42 1.70
CA ILE A 49 11.57 -1.40 0.64
C ILE A 49 11.94 -2.76 1.26
N ILE A 50 12.80 -2.75 2.26
CA ILE A 50 13.18 -3.96 3.01
C ILE A 50 11.93 -4.64 3.58
N TRP A 51 11.04 -3.88 4.21
CA TRP A 51 9.79 -4.43 4.74
C TRP A 51 8.90 -5.03 3.65
N ARG A 52 8.80 -4.40 2.47
CA ARG A 52 8.07 -4.99 1.35
C ARG A 52 8.64 -6.34 0.90
N ILE A 53 9.94 -6.55 1.01
CA ILE A 53 10.58 -7.84 0.68
C ILE A 53 10.32 -8.86 1.79
N LEU A 54 10.50 -8.48 3.05
CA LEU A 54 10.30 -9.38 4.20
C LEU A 54 8.85 -9.84 4.32
N LEU A 55 7.89 -8.93 4.09
CA LEU A 55 6.44 -9.22 4.04
C LEU A 55 5.98 -9.88 2.73
N LYS A 56 6.93 -10.22 1.83
CA LYS A 56 6.66 -10.87 0.54
C LYS A 56 5.75 -10.08 -0.40
N CYS A 57 5.64 -8.76 -0.21
CA CYS A 57 4.98 -7.86 -1.16
C CYS A 57 5.82 -7.66 -2.44
N LEU A 58 7.15 -7.80 -2.33
CA LEU A 58 8.10 -7.76 -3.44
C LEU A 58 9.04 -8.96 -3.38
N PRO A 59 9.42 -9.54 -4.54
CA PRO A 59 10.45 -10.56 -4.59
C PRO A 59 11.83 -9.95 -4.34
N VAL A 60 12.81 -10.82 -4.06
CA VAL A 60 14.21 -10.43 -3.91
C VAL A 60 14.78 -9.94 -5.24
N ASP A 61 14.36 -10.56 -6.35
CA ASP A 61 14.68 -10.08 -7.69
C ASP A 61 13.93 -8.78 -8.00
N ARG A 62 14.66 -7.76 -8.42
CA ARG A 62 14.15 -6.43 -8.71
C ARG A 62 13.53 -6.32 -10.10
N SER A 63 13.87 -7.23 -11.02
CA SER A 63 13.41 -7.20 -12.40
C SER A 63 11.88 -7.19 -12.49
N GLU A 64 11.21 -7.87 -11.56
CA GLU A 64 9.76 -8.03 -11.53
C GLU A 64 9.00 -6.94 -10.76
N TRP A 65 9.70 -6.05 -10.04
CA TRP A 65 9.06 -5.10 -9.11
C TRP A 65 8.04 -4.20 -9.79
N CYS A 66 8.40 -3.62 -10.94
CA CYS A 66 7.49 -2.74 -11.68
C CYS A 66 6.20 -3.46 -12.10
N SER A 67 6.31 -4.71 -12.57
CA SER A 67 5.16 -5.51 -12.99
C SER A 67 4.26 -5.85 -11.80
N ILE A 68 4.84 -6.32 -10.70
CA ILE A 68 4.11 -6.69 -9.48
C ILE A 68 3.41 -5.47 -8.88
N LEU A 69 4.13 -4.36 -8.69
CA LEU A 69 3.53 -3.13 -8.14
C LEU A 69 2.38 -2.63 -9.02
N SER A 70 2.53 -2.69 -10.34
CA SER A 70 1.46 -2.27 -11.26
C SER A 70 0.23 -3.18 -11.18
N ARG A 71 0.43 -4.49 -10.99
CA ARG A 71 -0.66 -5.45 -10.79
C ARG A 71 -1.34 -5.24 -9.44
N SER A 72 -0.58 -5.16 -8.35
CA SER A 72 -1.11 -4.97 -7.00
C SER A 72 -1.88 -3.66 -6.84
N ARG A 73 -1.40 -2.57 -7.46
CA ARG A 73 -2.13 -1.28 -7.45
C ARG A 73 -3.46 -1.37 -8.18
N ARG A 74 -3.50 -1.99 -9.37
CA ARG A 74 -4.76 -2.20 -10.11
C ARG A 74 -5.72 -3.07 -9.31
N PHE A 75 -5.23 -4.19 -8.77
CA PHE A 75 -6.02 -5.07 -7.93
C PHE A 75 -6.63 -4.33 -6.73
N TYR A 76 -5.85 -3.49 -6.05
CA TYR A 76 -6.36 -2.67 -4.95
C TYR A 76 -7.44 -1.68 -5.40
N VAL A 77 -7.25 -1.00 -6.53
CA VAL A 77 -8.25 -0.08 -7.08
C VAL A 77 -9.56 -0.81 -7.40
N ASP A 78 -9.48 -1.96 -8.07
CA ASP A 78 -10.64 -2.78 -8.41
C ASP A 78 -11.35 -3.30 -7.15
N LEU A 79 -10.58 -3.78 -6.17
CA LEU A 79 -11.11 -4.27 -4.91
C LEU A 79 -11.77 -3.15 -4.11
N LYS A 80 -11.15 -1.98 -4.04
CA LYS A 80 -11.72 -0.80 -3.39
C LYS A 80 -13.05 -0.42 -4.03
N ALA A 81 -13.11 -0.32 -5.35
CA ALA A 81 -14.35 -0.01 -6.06
C ALA A 81 -15.47 -1.02 -5.78
N LYS A 82 -15.14 -2.32 -5.73
CA LYS A 82 -16.10 -3.40 -5.41
C LYS A 82 -16.61 -3.37 -3.97
N LEU A 83 -15.81 -2.88 -3.03
CA LEU A 83 -16.16 -2.86 -1.61
C LEU A 83 -16.76 -1.52 -1.15
N THR A 84 -16.68 -0.47 -1.96
CA THR A 84 -17.30 0.83 -1.67
C THR A 84 -18.64 0.99 -2.39
N ILE A 85 -19.49 -0.05 -2.37
CA ILE A 85 -20.83 0.02 -2.96
C ILE A 85 -21.70 0.93 -2.10
N ASN A 86 -22.28 1.94 -2.73
CA ASN A 86 -23.24 2.83 -2.10
C ASN A 86 -24.63 2.50 -2.68
N PRO A 87 -25.57 1.92 -1.90
CA PRO A 87 -26.91 1.58 -2.38
C PRO A 87 -27.75 2.82 -2.74
N HIS A 88 -27.27 4.02 -2.45
CA HIS A 88 -27.86 5.28 -2.88
C HIS A 88 -27.40 5.75 -4.27
N CYS A 89 -26.62 4.97 -5.03
CA CYS A 89 -26.22 5.34 -6.38
C CYS A 89 -27.32 5.08 -7.42
N ASP A 90 -27.32 5.85 -8.52
CA ASP A 90 -28.32 5.77 -9.59
C ASP A 90 -28.39 4.37 -10.23
N GLU A 91 -27.31 3.59 -10.21
CA GLU A 91 -27.31 2.20 -10.70
C GLU A 91 -28.09 1.25 -9.79
N ALA A 92 -28.06 1.48 -8.47
CA ALA A 92 -28.84 0.70 -7.51
C ALA A 92 -30.34 0.98 -7.67
N PHE A 93 -30.73 2.23 -7.94
CA PHE A 93 -32.14 2.60 -8.19
C PHE A 93 -32.76 1.97 -9.45
N GLN A 94 -31.95 1.42 -10.36
CA GLN A 94 -32.43 0.68 -11.53
C GLN A 94 -32.70 -0.81 -11.26
N MET A 95 -32.34 -1.30 -10.06
CA MET A 95 -32.64 -2.68 -9.64
C MET A 95 -34.10 -2.81 -9.19
N ASP A 96 -34.62 -4.05 -9.19
CA ASP A 96 -35.97 -4.37 -8.74
C ASP A 96 -36.24 -3.83 -7.32
N PRO A 97 -37.24 -2.94 -7.12
CA PRO A 97 -37.57 -2.37 -5.81
C PRO A 97 -37.92 -3.40 -4.73
N GLU A 98 -38.42 -4.58 -5.10
CA GLU A 98 -38.69 -5.67 -4.15
C GLU A 98 -37.38 -6.27 -3.59
N MET A 99 -36.31 -6.24 -4.37
CA MET A 99 -34.98 -6.74 -3.95
C MET A 99 -34.08 -5.63 -3.39
N ASN A 100 -34.16 -4.41 -3.92
CA ASN A 100 -33.31 -3.30 -3.51
C ASN A 100 -34.05 -2.29 -2.60
N ASN A 101 -34.45 -2.74 -1.41
CA ASN A 101 -34.98 -1.85 -0.38
C ASN A 101 -34.40 -2.19 1.01
N PRO A 102 -34.30 -1.19 1.92
CA PRO A 102 -33.65 -1.34 3.22
C PRO A 102 -34.37 -2.29 4.19
N LEU A 103 -35.59 -2.72 3.87
CA LEU A 103 -36.39 -3.64 4.68
C LEU A 103 -36.48 -5.04 4.04
N SER A 104 -35.81 -5.26 2.90
CA SER A 104 -35.85 -6.54 2.21
C SER A 104 -35.16 -7.62 3.07
N LEU A 105 -35.77 -8.80 3.12
CA LEU A 105 -35.24 -9.97 3.82
C LEU A 105 -34.58 -10.97 2.86
N GLY A 106 -34.51 -10.65 1.56
CA GLY A 106 -33.87 -11.50 0.56
C GLY A 106 -32.36 -11.60 0.80
N GLU A 107 -31.80 -12.80 0.60
CA GLU A 107 -30.38 -13.11 0.83
C GLU A 107 -29.39 -12.32 -0.03
N GLN A 108 -29.86 -11.72 -1.13
CA GLN A 108 -29.04 -10.96 -2.10
C GLN A 108 -29.33 -9.45 -2.06
N ASN A 109 -29.79 -8.91 -0.92
CA ASN A 109 -30.14 -7.49 -0.87
C ASN A 109 -28.91 -6.59 -0.62
N PRO A 110 -28.73 -5.50 -1.40
CA PRO A 110 -27.57 -4.60 -1.25
C PRO A 110 -27.52 -3.84 0.08
N TRP A 111 -28.66 -3.63 0.74
CA TRP A 111 -28.78 -2.81 1.94
C TRP A 111 -28.21 -3.49 3.19
N GLN A 112 -28.45 -4.80 3.35
CA GLN A 112 -27.89 -5.60 4.44
C GLN A 112 -26.36 -5.59 4.39
N GLN A 113 -25.79 -5.79 3.19
CA GLN A 113 -24.34 -5.71 3.03
C GLN A 113 -23.83 -4.29 3.31
N TYR A 114 -24.51 -3.26 2.83
CA TYR A 114 -24.13 -1.87 3.09
C TYR A 114 -24.10 -1.54 4.58
N PHE A 115 -25.14 -1.90 5.35
CA PHE A 115 -25.17 -1.65 6.78
C PHE A 115 -24.07 -2.41 7.53
N ALA A 116 -23.84 -3.67 7.17
CA ALA A 116 -22.73 -4.45 7.76
C ALA A 116 -21.35 -3.84 7.44
N ASP A 117 -21.16 -3.37 6.20
CA ASP A 117 -19.93 -2.69 5.79
C ASP A 117 -19.76 -1.35 6.51
N GLU A 118 -20.85 -0.63 6.77
CA GLU A 118 -20.83 0.65 7.50
C GLU A 118 -20.49 0.47 8.97
N ASP A 119 -21.11 -0.49 9.66
CA ASP A 119 -20.77 -0.84 11.04
C ASP A 119 -19.28 -1.22 11.17
N LEU A 120 -18.77 -2.00 10.21
CA LEU A 120 -17.36 -2.36 10.14
C LEU A 120 -16.46 -1.14 9.91
N ARG A 121 -16.84 -0.24 8.99
CA ARG A 121 -16.11 1.02 8.75
C ARG A 121 -16.06 1.90 9.98
N GLU A 122 -17.17 2.06 10.70
CA GLU A 122 -17.21 2.83 11.94
C GLU A 122 -16.26 2.24 13.00
N CYS A 123 -16.21 0.92 13.13
CA CYS A 123 -15.26 0.26 14.03
C CYS A 123 -13.81 0.56 13.64
N ILE A 124 -13.47 0.40 12.36
CA ILE A 124 -12.13 0.71 11.84
C ILE A 124 -11.78 2.18 12.07
N ASN A 125 -12.70 3.10 11.77
CA ASN A 125 -12.46 4.54 11.91
C ASN A 125 -12.21 4.92 13.37
N ARG A 126 -13.00 4.39 14.31
CA ARG A 126 -12.79 4.62 15.75
C ARG A 126 -11.43 4.12 16.21
N ASP A 127 -10.95 2.98 15.72
CA ASP A 127 -9.64 2.44 16.08
C ASP A 127 -8.50 3.28 15.47
N VAL A 128 -8.67 3.75 14.24
CA VAL A 128 -7.71 4.63 13.56
C VAL A 128 -7.59 5.99 14.28
N GLU A 129 -8.71 6.60 14.70
CA GLU A 129 -8.69 7.88 15.43
C GLU A 129 -7.98 7.81 16.80
N ARG A 130 -7.85 6.60 17.36
CA ARG A 130 -7.22 6.35 18.66
C ARG A 130 -5.73 6.02 18.58
N THR A 131 -5.17 5.80 17.37
CA THR A 131 -3.80 5.30 17.15
C THR A 131 -2.91 6.37 16.54
#